data_AF-A0A0F9SUU3-F1
#
_entry.id   AF-A0A0F9SUU3-F1
#
_cell.length_a   1.000
_cell.length_b   1.000
_cell.length_c   1.000
_cell.angle_alpha   90.00
_cell.angle_beta   90.00
_cell.angle_gamma   90.00
#
_symmetry.space_group_name_H-M   'P 1'
#
loop_
_entity.id
_entity.type
_entity.pdbx_description
1 polymer ?
#
loop_
_entity_poly.entity_id
_entity_poly.type
_entity_poly.pdbx_seq_one_letter_code
_entity_poly.pdbx_strand_id
1 'polypeptide(L)' 'MMRFLVLWGEEDDIVYGSQSLREAKLYVAIRVHERGVGAEEFSIIDDPGNRVWTLDPFTDVWEEGV' A
#
# COMPACT_ATOMS: atom_id res chain seq x y z
N MET A 1 14.52 -3.61 12.15
CA MET A 1 13.66 -2.40 12.13
C MET A 1 12.59 -2.66 11.10
N MET A 2 11.32 -2.52 11.45
CA MET A 2 10.20 -2.87 10.55
C MET A 2 10.10 -1.84 9.43
N ARG A 3 9.89 -2.29 8.19
CA ARG A 3 9.68 -1.43 7.02
C ARG A 3 8.36 -1.78 6.37
N PHE A 4 7.80 -0.82 5.66
CA PHE A 4 6.58 -0.96 4.88
C PHE A 4 6.90 -0.66 3.43
N LEU A 5 6.55 -1.57 2.53
CA LEU A 5 6.81 -1.47 1.11
C LEU A 5 5.48 -1.34 0.39
N VAL A 6 5.40 -0.45 -0.59
CA VAL A 6 4.22 -0.28 -1.44
C VAL A 6 4.54 -0.91 -2.79
N LEU A 7 3.66 -1.79 -3.23
CA LEU A 7 3.63 -2.43 -4.55
C LEU A 7 2.50 -1.79 -5.37
N TRP A 8 2.62 -1.79 -6.70
CA TRP A 8 1.61 -1.25 -7.61
C TRP A 8 1.30 -2.27 -8.72
N GLY A 9 0.02 -2.60 -8.88
CA GLY A 9 -0.48 -3.58 -9.84
C GLY A 9 -0.12 -5.03 -9.46
N GLU A 10 0.08 -5.85 -10.49
CA GLU A 10 0.57 -7.24 -10.37
C GLU A 10 2.11 -7.33 -10.37
N GLU A 11 2.80 -6.19 -10.34
CA GLU A 11 4.26 -6.17 -10.33
C GLU A 11 4.78 -6.50 -8.91
N ASP A 12 5.69 -7.48 -8.82
CA ASP A 12 6.43 -7.82 -7.59
C ASP A 12 7.47 -6.73 -7.20
N ASP A 13 7.41 -5.54 -7.83
CA ASP A 13 8.38 -4.46 -7.67
C ASP A 13 7.94 -3.43 -6.63
N ILE A 14 8.87 -3.08 -5.74
CA ILE A 14 8.67 -2.05 -4.71
C ILE A 14 8.75 -0.66 -5.34
N VAL A 15 7.64 0.07 -5.33
CA VAL A 15 7.58 1.45 -5.84
C VAL A 15 7.84 2.51 -4.77
N TYR A 16 7.69 2.16 -3.50
CA TYR A 16 7.98 3.04 -2.37
C TYR A 16 8.25 2.25 -1.07
N GLY A 17 9.16 2.75 -0.23
CA GLY A 17 9.49 2.16 1.07
C GLY A 17 9.45 3.19 2.20
N SER A 18 8.91 2.80 3.35
CA SER A 18 8.70 3.65 4.52
C SER A 18 9.05 2.93 5.83
N GLN A 19 9.27 3.70 6.91
CA GLN A 19 9.44 3.19 8.28
C GLN A 19 8.10 3.08 9.04
N SER A 20 6.96 3.48 8.46
CA SER A 20 5.65 3.42 9.11
C SER A 20 4.49 3.14 8.15
N LEU A 21 3.49 2.39 8.62
CA LEU A 21 2.27 2.13 7.85
C LEU A 21 1.54 3.42 7.45
N ARG A 22 1.58 4.44 8.32
CA ARG A 22 0.91 5.72 8.09
C ARG A 22 1.48 6.45 6.87
N GLU A 23 2.79 6.50 6.74
CA GLU A 23 3.45 7.12 5.58
C GLU A 23 3.19 6.33 4.30
N ALA A 24 3.21 5.00 4.35
CA ALA A 24 2.86 4.16 3.21
C ALA A 24 1.41 4.40 2.73
N LYS A 25 0.45 4.47 3.65
CA LYS A 25 -0.95 4.81 3.33
C LYS A 25 -1.10 6.22 2.77
N LEU A 26 -0.38 7.20 3.32
CA LEU A 26 -0.38 8.57 2.81
C LEU A 26 0.19 8.63 1.39
N TYR A 27 1.26 7.88 1.11
CA TYR A 27 1.80 7.76 -0.24
C TYR A 27 0.74 7.24 -1.22
N VAL A 28 0.04 6.15 -0.89
CA VAL A 28 -1.04 5.60 -1.73
C VAL A 28 -2.13 6.64 -1.99
N ALA A 29 -2.61 7.32 -0.94
CA ALA A 29 -3.65 8.34 -1.07
C ALA A 29 -3.24 9.50 -2.01
N ILE A 30 -2.00 9.97 -1.91
CA ILE A 30 -1.46 11.00 -2.80
C ILE A 30 -1.43 10.47 -4.25
N ARG A 31 -1.00 9.22 -4.46
CA ARG A 31 -0.86 8.64 -5.80
C ARG A 31 -2.20 8.40 -6.49
N VAL A 32 -3.20 7.92 -5.75
CA VAL A 32 -4.59 7.82 -6.21
C VAL A 32 -5.10 9.20 -6.64
N HIS A 33 -4.86 10.23 -5.81
CA HIS A 33 -5.28 11.59 -6.12
C HIS A 33 -4.57 12.20 -7.36
N GLU A 34 -3.25 12.04 -7.45
CA GLU A 34 -2.44 12.66 -8.52
C GLU A 34 -2.59 11.96 -9.87
N ARG A 35 -2.72 10.64 -9.88
CA ARG A 35 -2.71 9.83 -11.12
C ARG A 35 -4.10 9.37 -11.55
N GLY A 36 -5.11 9.51 -10.69
CA GLY A 36 -6.46 8.99 -10.94
C GLY A 36 -6.50 7.46 -11.07
N VAL A 37 -5.52 6.78 -10.47
CA VAL A 37 -5.43 5.31 -10.43
C VAL A 37 -6.30 4.75 -9.31
N GLY A 38 -6.75 3.51 -9.46
CA GLY A 38 -7.53 2.82 -8.45
C GLY A 38 -6.71 2.60 -7.17
N ALA A 39 -7.35 2.72 -6.01
CA ALA A 39 -6.74 2.39 -4.73
C ALA A 39 -6.43 0.89 -4.62
N GLU A 40 -7.25 0.07 -5.25
CA GLU A 40 -7.12 -1.39 -5.37
C GLU A 40 -5.86 -1.83 -6.13
N GLU A 41 -5.22 -0.91 -6.85
CA GLU A 41 -3.96 -1.18 -7.54
C GLU A 41 -2.76 -1.18 -6.58
N PHE A 42 -2.92 -0.75 -5.32
CA PHE A 42 -1.81 -0.70 -4.37
C PHE A 42 -1.93 -1.75 -3.28
N SER A 43 -0.80 -2.37 -2.94
CA SER A 43 -0.66 -3.20 -1.75
C SER A 43 0.47 -2.66 -0.89
N ILE A 44 0.27 -2.65 0.43
CA ILE A 44 1.33 -2.34 1.40
C ILE A 44 1.73 -3.65 2.08
N ILE A 45 3.01 -3.99 2.08
CA ILE A 45 3.54 -5.14 2.79
C ILE A 45 4.44 -4.69 3.92
N ASP A 46 4.41 -5.35 5.08
CA ASP A 46 5.53 -5.22 6.02
C ASP A 46 6.72 -6.04 5.49
N ASP A 47 7.95 -5.65 5.80
CA ASP A 47 9.17 -6.40 5.43
C ASP A 47 9.69 -7.03 6.74
N PRO A 48 9.63 -8.37 6.88
CA PRO A 48 9.87 -9.39 5.85
C PRO A 48 8.66 -10.07 5.16
N GLY A 49 7.47 -9.46 5.10
CA GLY A 49 6.36 -9.93 4.25
C GLY A 49 5.30 -10.76 4.97
N ASN A 50 5.03 -10.48 6.24
CA ASN A 50 4.08 -11.24 7.06
C ASN A 50 2.67 -10.66 7.05
N ARG A 51 2.50 -9.42 6.58
CA ARG A 51 1.23 -8.72 6.56
C ARG A 51 1.08 -7.91 5.29
N VAL A 52 -0.13 -7.92 4.77
CA VAL A 52 -0.52 -7.14 3.59
C VAL A 52 -1.69 -6.24 3.97
N TRP A 53 -1.63 -4.96 3.61
CA TRP A 53 -2.76 -4.06 3.67
C TRP A 53 -3.22 -3.71 2.26
N THR A 54 -4.51 -3.89 2.01
CA THR A 54 -5.20 -3.53 0.78
C THR A 54 -6.33 -2.55 1.11
N LEU A 55 -6.61 -1.62 0.20
CA LEU A 55 -7.67 -0.63 0.37
C LEU A 55 -8.92 -1.11 -0.36
N ASP A 56 -10.03 -1.27 0.37
CA ASP A 56 -11.34 -1.50 -0.23
C ASP A 56 -11.80 -0.22 -0.94
N PRO A 57 -11.93 -0.25 -2.29
CA PRO A 57 -12.27 0.95 -3.06
C PRO A 57 -13.72 1.41 -2.86
N PHE A 58 -14.60 0.58 -2.30
CA PHE A 58 -16.00 0.92 -2.07
C PHE A 58 -16.24 1.51 -0.68
N THR A 59 -15.46 1.09 0.31
CA THR A 59 -15.63 1.51 1.71
C THR A 59 -14.55 2.48 2.19
N ASP A 60 -13.47 2.67 1.43
CA ASP A 60 -12.28 3.45 1.82
C ASP A 60 -11.65 2.95 3.13
N VAL A 61 -11.83 1.65 3.41
CA VAL A 61 -11.28 0.96 4.58
C VAL A 61 -10.07 0.13 4.16
N TRP A 62 -9.01 0.21 4.96
CA TRP A 62 -7.85 -0.66 4.81
C TRP A 62 -8.11 -2.00 5.51
N GLU A 63 -8.02 -3.09 4.77
CA GLU A 63 -8.10 -4.45 5.29
C GLU A 63 -6.69 -4.99 5.54
N GLU A 64 -6.49 -5.71 6.65
CA GLU A 64 -5.22 -6.38 6.98
C GLU A 64 -5.37 -7.89 6.71
N GLY A 65 -4.55 -8.39 5.79
CA GLY A 65 -4.36 -9.81 5.52
C GLY A 65 -3.10 -10.37 6.17
N VAL A 66 -3.09 -11.68 6.38
CA VAL A 66 -1.94 -12.47 6.85
C VAL A 66 -1.42 -13.32 5.70
#